data_AF-A0A9X0UCE5-F1
#
_entry.id   AF-A0A9X0UCE5-F1
#
_cell.length_a   1.000
_cell.length_b   1.000
_cell.length_c   1.000
_cell.angle_alpha   90.00
_cell.angle_beta   90.00
_cell.angle_gamma   90.00
#
_symmetry.space_group_name_H-M   'P 1'
#
loop_
_entity.id
_entity.type
_entity.pdbx_description
1 polymer ?
#
loop_
_entity_poly.entity_id
_entity_poly.type
_entity_poly.pdbx_seq_one_letter_code
_entity_poly.pdbx_strand_id
1 'polypeptide(L)'
;MATRTQRRDHAKADAKVEEAVQQTFPASDPPGNTSDQGNRAVPAEQMMQSSGERPAPQGDSATLDLRFPDSEAAKLALEAAVREGPIDRRCATIDLDDDRVTMRLEVPKADAGRLDALLRKHGATDS
;
A
#
# COMPACT_ATOMS: atom_id res chain seq x y z
N MET A 1 11.56 -49.59 3.71
CA MET A 1 12.03 -48.87 2.50
C MET A 1 10.93 -48.96 1.43
N ALA A 2 10.55 -47.79 0.88
CA ALA A 2 9.97 -47.48 -0.44
C ALA A 2 8.67 -48.19 -0.93
N THR A 3 7.53 -47.47 -0.96
CA THR A 3 6.77 -46.92 -2.14
C THR A 3 5.95 -48.00 -2.91
N ARG A 4 4.79 -47.80 -3.55
CA ARG A 4 4.09 -46.69 -4.24
C ARG A 4 2.67 -47.21 -4.55
N THR A 5 1.58 -46.65 -4.04
CA THR A 5 0.73 -45.58 -4.61
C THR A 5 0.18 -45.81 -6.05
N GLN A 6 -1.16 -45.89 -6.08
CA GLN A 6 -2.16 -45.44 -7.07
C GLN A 6 -2.41 -46.18 -8.40
N ARG A 7 -3.61 -46.77 -8.42
CA ARG A 7 -4.50 -46.91 -9.57
C ARG A 7 -5.04 -45.54 -10.02
N ARG A 8 -4.92 -45.34 -11.34
CA ARG A 8 -5.88 -44.89 -12.36
C ARG A 8 -6.69 -43.58 -12.23
N ASP A 9 -6.92 -43.09 -13.45
CA ASP A 9 -8.04 -42.35 -14.00
C ASP A 9 -8.00 -40.82 -13.88
N HIS A 10 -8.63 -40.22 -14.90
CA HIS A 10 -8.81 -38.80 -15.27
C HIS A 10 -7.86 -38.38 -16.40
N ALA A 11 -8.25 -38.37 -17.68
CA ALA A 11 -9.43 -37.81 -18.37
C ALA A 11 -8.93 -36.70 -19.29
N LYS A 12 -9.38 -36.80 -20.55
CA LYS A 12 -9.08 -35.91 -21.68
C LYS A 12 -9.61 -34.49 -21.43
N ALA A 13 -8.93 -33.48 -21.99
CA ALA A 13 -9.49 -32.49 -22.92
C ALA A 13 -8.61 -31.22 -22.93
N ASP A 14 -7.60 -31.19 -23.78
CA ASP A 14 -6.91 -29.94 -24.12
C ASP A 14 -6.60 -29.96 -25.61
N ALA A 15 -7.47 -29.34 -26.41
CA ALA A 15 -7.23 -28.96 -27.81
C ALA A 15 -8.56 -28.49 -28.42
N LYS A 16 -8.98 -27.25 -28.14
CA LYS A 16 -9.88 -26.44 -29.00
C LYS A 16 -10.26 -25.12 -28.33
N VAL A 17 -9.39 -24.11 -28.36
CA VAL A 17 -9.80 -22.68 -28.31
C VAL A 17 -8.70 -21.83 -28.94
N GLU A 18 -8.55 -21.84 -30.27
CA GLU A 18 -7.88 -20.73 -30.98
C GLU A 18 -8.63 -20.49 -32.30
N GLU A 19 -9.79 -19.86 -32.17
CA GLU A 19 -10.55 -19.30 -33.30
C GLU A 19 -10.92 -17.85 -32.95
N ALA A 20 -10.60 -16.95 -33.89
CA ALA A 20 -11.11 -15.60 -34.03
C ALA A 20 -10.67 -14.54 -32.98
N VAL A 21 -9.53 -13.90 -33.23
CA VAL A 21 -9.42 -12.45 -32.99
C VAL A 21 -9.37 -11.77 -34.35
N GLN A 22 -10.55 -11.31 -34.75
CA GLN A 22 -10.84 -10.61 -35.98
C GLN A 22 -9.98 -9.34 -36.08
N GLN A 23 -9.40 -9.15 -37.26
CA GLN A 23 -8.91 -7.85 -37.69
C GLN A 23 -10.05 -6.84 -37.66
N THR A 24 -9.93 -5.81 -36.84
CA THR A 24 -10.43 -4.47 -37.15
C THR A 24 -9.60 -3.48 -36.35
N PHE A 25 -8.45 -3.06 -36.89
CA PHE A 25 -7.87 -1.78 -36.48
C PHE A 25 -8.81 -0.71 -37.02
N PRO A 26 -9.53 0.06 -36.18
CA PRO A 26 -10.24 1.22 -36.68
C PRO A 26 -9.20 2.24 -37.14
N ALA A 27 -9.48 2.85 -38.29
CA ALA A 27 -8.64 3.85 -38.94
C ALA A 27 -8.11 4.90 -37.97
N SER A 28 -6.83 5.22 -38.12
CA SER A 28 -6.16 6.36 -37.49
C SER A 28 -6.94 7.65 -37.72
N ASP A 29 -7.70 8.10 -36.72
CA ASP A 29 -8.09 9.50 -36.64
C ASP A 29 -6.80 10.34 -36.49
N PRO A 30 -6.57 11.37 -37.32
CA PRO A 30 -5.46 12.28 -37.11
C PRO A 30 -5.67 13.01 -35.77
N PRO A 31 -4.65 13.14 -34.91
CA PRO A 31 -4.82 13.93 -33.69
C PRO A 31 -5.09 15.39 -34.09
N GLY A 32 -6.22 15.89 -33.60
CA GLY A 32 -6.63 17.28 -33.73
C GLY A 32 -5.55 18.22 -33.20
N ASN A 33 -5.36 19.30 -33.94
CA ASN A 33 -4.43 20.39 -33.70
C ASN A 33 -4.57 20.94 -32.26
N THR A 34 -3.65 20.59 -31.35
CA THR A 34 -3.54 21.20 -30.02
C THR A 34 -2.51 22.31 -30.04
N SER A 35 -2.84 23.40 -30.75
CA SER A 35 -2.24 24.69 -30.44
C SER A 35 -2.92 25.25 -29.20
N ASP A 36 -2.43 24.87 -28.02
CA ASP A 36 -2.47 25.74 -26.86
C ASP A 36 -1.22 25.48 -26.01
N GLN A 37 -0.18 26.23 -26.35
CA GLN A 37 1.08 26.29 -25.63
C GLN A 37 0.85 26.93 -24.25
N GLY A 38 0.32 26.16 -23.31
CA GLY A 38 0.45 26.43 -21.89
C GLY A 38 1.78 25.85 -21.40
N ASN A 39 2.75 26.71 -21.16
CA ASN A 39 4.07 26.38 -20.61
C ASN A 39 3.93 25.64 -19.25
N ARG A 40 3.82 24.31 -19.26
CA ARG A 40 3.80 23.45 -18.06
C ARG A 40 5.15 22.78 -17.79
N ALA A 41 6.24 23.43 -18.18
CA ALA A 41 7.55 23.07 -17.65
C ALA A 41 7.61 23.57 -16.20
N VAL A 42 7.21 22.72 -15.27
CA VAL A 42 7.51 22.93 -13.85
C VAL A 42 9.03 22.88 -13.68
N PRO A 43 9.65 23.87 -13.03
CA PRO A 43 11.10 23.83 -12.78
C PRO A 43 11.46 22.58 -11.98
N ALA A 44 12.64 22.02 -12.24
CA ALA A 44 13.09 20.77 -11.63
C ALA A 44 13.05 20.81 -10.09
N GLU A 45 13.28 21.97 -9.48
CA GLU A 45 13.14 22.19 -8.04
C GLU A 45 11.72 21.88 -7.50
N GLN A 46 10.66 22.17 -8.26
CA GLN A 46 9.28 21.85 -7.86
C GLN A 46 8.95 20.36 -8.00
N MET A 47 9.57 19.66 -8.95
CA MET A 47 9.39 18.20 -9.09
C MET A 47 10.04 17.43 -7.92
N MET A 48 11.14 17.95 -7.37
CA MET A 48 11.84 17.32 -6.23
C MET A 48 11.11 17.52 -4.89
N GLN A 49 10.34 18.61 -4.72
CA GLN A 49 9.60 18.90 -3.48
C GLN A 49 8.42 17.95 -3.25
N SER A 50 7.81 17.45 -4.33
CA SER A 50 6.64 16.54 -4.25
C SER A 50 6.98 15.10 -3.85
N SER A 51 8.27 14.75 -3.73
CA SER A 51 8.69 13.37 -3.47
C SER A 51 8.88 13.05 -1.99
N GLY A 52 8.81 14.05 -1.11
CA GLY A 52 9.07 13.90 0.33
C GLY A 52 7.98 14.44 1.25
N GLU A 53 7.01 15.19 0.74
CA GLU A 53 5.90 15.68 1.57
C GLU A 53 4.92 14.55 1.88
N ARG A 54 4.85 14.20 3.16
CA ARG A 54 3.76 13.40 3.74
C ARG A 54 2.45 14.09 3.29
N PRO A 55 1.50 13.39 2.65
CA PRO A 55 0.21 14.00 2.31
C PRO A 55 -0.39 14.54 3.60
N ALA A 56 -0.52 15.86 3.68
CA ALA A 56 -1.15 16.50 4.83
C ALA A 56 -2.56 15.89 4.94
N PRO A 57 -2.96 15.36 6.12
CA PRO A 57 -4.29 14.81 6.28
C PRO A 57 -5.31 15.92 6.04
N GLN A 58 -5.97 15.88 4.89
CA GLN A 58 -7.07 16.77 4.55
C GLN A 58 -8.31 16.31 5.34
N GLY A 59 -8.34 16.55 6.66
CA GLY A 59 -9.44 16.14 7.54
C GLY A 59 -9.13 16.16 9.04
N ASP A 60 -10.13 15.82 9.86
CA ASP A 60 -10.01 15.64 11.32
C ASP A 60 -9.15 14.38 11.60
N SER A 61 -7.84 14.59 11.77
CA SER A 61 -6.87 13.54 12.09
C SER A 61 -6.61 13.44 13.60
N ALA A 62 -6.29 12.23 14.03
CA ALA A 62 -5.80 11.94 15.38
C ALA A 62 -4.36 11.41 15.28
N THR A 63 -3.56 11.70 16.30
CA THR A 63 -2.24 11.09 16.47
C THR A 63 -2.33 10.02 17.53
N LEU A 64 -1.85 8.82 17.21
CA LEU A 64 -1.63 7.73 18.17
C LEU A 64 -0.14 7.69 18.50
N ASP A 65 0.20 7.64 19.78
CA ASP A 65 1.58 7.46 20.26
C ASP A 65 1.63 6.20 21.12
N LEU A 66 2.47 5.26 20.72
CA LEU A 66 2.46 3.90 21.25
C LEU A 66 3.88 3.39 21.44
N ARG A 67 4.08 2.64 22.53
CA ARG A 67 5.35 1.98 22.80
C ARG A 67 5.32 0.50 22.41
N PHE A 68 6.42 0.02 21.85
CA PHE A 68 6.65 -1.37 21.48
C PHE A 68 7.85 -1.95 22.23
N PRO A 69 7.87 -3.29 22.44
CA PRO A 69 8.99 -3.97 23.09
C PRO A 69 10.27 -3.92 22.25
N ASP A 70 10.13 -3.90 20.93
CA ASP A 70 11.25 -3.90 19.99
C ASP A 70 10.82 -3.31 18.62
N SER A 71 11.83 -3.08 17.76
CA SER A 71 11.63 -2.44 16.46
C SER A 71 10.97 -3.33 15.43
N GLU A 72 11.07 -4.65 15.59
CA GLU A 72 10.43 -5.62 14.70
C GLU A 72 8.92 -5.64 14.97
N ALA A 73 8.52 -5.69 16.24
CA ALA A 73 7.13 -5.59 16.66
C ALA A 73 6.46 -4.31 16.15
N ALA A 74 7.13 -3.15 16.28
CA ALA A 74 6.63 -1.88 15.75
C ALA A 74 6.43 -1.91 14.23
N LYS A 75 7.38 -2.48 13.47
CA LYS A 75 7.27 -2.60 12.01
C LYS A 75 6.15 -3.54 11.59
N LEU A 76 6.03 -4.70 12.24
CA LEU A 76 4.97 -5.66 11.95
C LEU A 76 3.58 -5.07 12.25
N ALA A 77 3.46 -4.32 13.36
CA ALA A 77 2.23 -3.62 13.70
C ALA A 77 1.88 -2.54 12.67
N LEU A 78 2.86 -1.76 12.20
CA LEU A 78 2.67 -0.79 11.13
C LEU A 78 2.20 -1.45 9.83
N GLU A 79 2.85 -2.55 9.43
CA GLU A 79 2.47 -3.30 8.23
C GLU A 79 1.06 -3.87 8.33
N ALA A 80 0.63 -4.34 9.51
CA ALA A 80 -0.75 -4.74 9.75
C ALA A 80 -1.72 -3.56 9.61
N ALA A 81 -1.40 -2.42 10.21
CA ALA A 81 -2.22 -1.21 10.13
C ALA A 81 -2.38 -0.69 8.69
N VAL A 82 -1.34 -0.77 7.86
CA VAL A 82 -1.38 -0.39 6.43
C VAL A 82 -2.21 -1.39 5.60
N ARG A 83 -2.17 -2.68 5.96
CA ARG A 83 -2.96 -3.71 5.27
C ARG A 83 -4.44 -3.66 5.61
N GLU A 84 -4.78 -3.37 6.86
CA GLU A 84 -6.15 -3.41 7.38
C GLU A 84 -6.84 -2.04 7.43
N GLY A 85 -6.07 -0.97 7.38
CA GLY A 85 -6.54 0.41 7.49
C GLY A 85 -6.30 1.23 6.22
N PRO A 86 -7.04 2.33 6.02
CA PRO A 86 -6.77 3.30 4.96
C PRO A 86 -5.59 4.22 5.33
N ILE A 87 -4.49 3.65 5.81
CA ILE A 87 -3.33 4.38 6.33
C ILE A 87 -2.12 4.13 5.43
N ASP A 88 -1.41 5.20 5.07
CA ASP A 88 -0.12 5.10 4.41
C ASP A 88 0.99 4.94 5.46
N ARG A 89 1.96 4.05 5.19
CA ARG A 89 3.19 3.91 6.00
C ARG A 89 3.91 5.23 6.23
N ARG A 90 3.80 6.19 5.30
CA ARG A 90 4.40 7.53 5.39
C ARG A 90 3.82 8.36 6.53
N CYS A 91 2.62 8.05 7.01
CA CYS A 91 1.97 8.70 8.15
C CYS A 91 2.46 8.18 9.50
N ALA A 92 3.38 7.22 9.51
CA ALA A 92 4.00 6.67 10.69
C ALA A 92 5.45 7.15 10.83
N THR A 93 5.88 7.31 12.08
CA THR A 93 7.29 7.47 12.45
C THR A 93 7.58 6.46 13.56
N ILE A 94 8.69 5.74 13.46
CA ILE A 94 9.19 4.85 14.51
C ILE A 94 10.52 5.42 14.99
N ASP A 95 10.55 5.80 16.26
CA ASP A 95 11.73 6.32 16.94
C ASP A 95 12.29 5.23 17.88
N LEU A 96 13.61 5.07 17.86
CA LEU A 96 14.34 4.15 18.71
C LEU A 96 15.20 5.00 19.65
N ASP A 97 14.88 4.97 20.94
CA ASP A 97 15.57 5.74 21.98
C ASP A 97 16.09 4.77 23.05
N ASP A 98 17.41 4.58 23.12
CA ASP A 98 18.14 3.64 23.99
C ASP A 98 17.54 2.22 24.08
N ASP A 99 16.50 2.03 24.90
CA ASP A 99 15.81 0.77 25.19
C ASP A 99 14.27 0.88 24.96
N ARG A 100 13.85 1.89 24.20
CA ARG A 100 12.45 2.21 23.95
C ARG A 100 12.21 2.34 22.46
N VAL A 101 11.17 1.66 21.99
CA VAL A 101 10.67 1.84 20.63
C VAL A 101 9.32 2.51 20.72
N THR A 102 9.22 3.72 20.19
CA THR A 102 7.96 4.47 20.12
C THR A 102 7.54 4.61 18.68
N MET A 103 6.26 4.36 18.41
CA MET A 103 5.65 4.58 17.12
C MET A 103 4.59 5.66 17.25
N ARG A 104 4.74 6.70 16.41
CA ARG A 104 3.75 7.74 16.23
C ARG A 104 3.03 7.53 14.90
N LEU A 105 1.70 7.46 14.93
CA LEU A 105 0.88 7.23 13.75
C LEU A 105 -0.19 8.31 13.62
N GLU A 106 -0.22 9.00 12.49
CA GLU A 106 -1.31 9.91 12.14
C GLU A 106 -2.40 9.15 11.39
N VAL A 107 -3.63 9.21 11.91
CA VAL A 107 -4.77 8.44 11.41
C VAL A 107 -6.02 9.32 11.29
N PRO A 108 -6.98 9.01 10.41
CA PRO A 108 -8.30 9.64 10.48
C PRO A 108 -8.97 9.36 11.83
N LYS A 109 -9.61 10.36 12.44
CA LYS A 109 -10.24 10.19 13.75
C LYS A 109 -11.32 9.11 13.79
N ALA A 110 -12.01 8.90 12.67
CA ALA A 110 -12.99 7.81 12.52
C ALA A 110 -12.38 6.42 12.71
N ASP A 111 -11.09 6.25 12.37
CA ASP A 111 -10.36 5.00 12.45
C ASP A 111 -9.47 4.88 13.70
N ALA A 112 -9.29 5.97 14.47
CA ALA A 112 -8.34 6.01 15.58
C ALA A 112 -8.55 4.89 16.60
N GLY A 113 -9.80 4.64 17.03
CA GLY A 113 -10.09 3.56 17.98
C GLY A 113 -9.90 2.16 17.41
N ARG A 114 -10.16 1.98 16.11
CA ARG A 114 -9.96 0.70 15.41
C ARG A 114 -8.48 0.38 15.28
N LEU A 115 -7.68 1.37 14.90
CA LEU A 115 -6.24 1.24 14.70
C LEU A 115 -5.50 1.12 16.04
N ASP A 116 -5.89 1.86 17.08
CA ASP A 116 -5.36 1.67 18.44
C ASP A 116 -5.58 0.22 18.91
N ALA A 117 -6.81 -0.29 18.79
CA ALA A 117 -7.12 -1.66 19.16
C ALA A 117 -6.34 -2.71 18.34
N LEU A 118 -6.12 -2.44 17.05
CA LEU A 118 -5.28 -3.28 16.19
C LEU A 118 -3.84 -3.30 16.70
N LEU A 119 -3.25 -2.12 16.89
CA LEU A 119 -1.86 -1.98 17.30
C LEU A 119 -1.60 -2.62 18.68
N ARG A 120 -2.56 -2.51 19.62
CA ARG A 120 -2.49 -3.20 20.91
C ARG A 120 -2.47 -4.73 20.78
N LYS A 121 -3.18 -5.31 19.81
CA LYS A 121 -3.10 -6.76 19.52
C LYS A 121 -1.70 -7.18 19.04
N HIS A 122 -0.97 -6.26 18.43
CA HIS A 122 0.40 -6.46 17.96
C HIS A 122 1.45 -6.06 19.00
N GLY A 123 1.07 -5.86 20.26
CA GLY A 123 1.99 -5.62 21.37
C GLY A 123 2.24 -4.14 21.69
N ALA A 124 1.48 -3.22 21.09
CA ALA A 124 1.53 -1.82 21.46
C ALA A 124 1.02 -1.61 22.90
N THR A 125 1.74 -0.80 23.67
CA THR A 125 1.35 -0.34 24.99
C THR A 125 1.21 1.19 24.97
N ASP A 126 0.39 1.74 25.87
CA ASP A 126 0.33 3.19 26.10
C ASP A 126 1.74 3.71 26.45
N SER A 127 2.18 4.79 25.79
CA SER A 127 3.49 5.44 26.01
C SER A 127 3.63 6.02 27.42
#